data_AF-A0AAU4A7Q4-F1
#
_entry.id   AF-A0AAU4A7Q4-F1
#
_cell.length_a   1.000
_cell.length_b   1.000
_cell.length_c   1.000
_cell.angle_alpha   90.00
_cell.angle_beta   90.00
_cell.angle_gamma   90.00
#
_symmetry.space_group_name_H-M   'P 1'
#
loop_
_entity.id
_entity.type
_entity.pdbx_description
1 polymer ?
#
loop_
_entity_poly.entity_id
_entity_poly.type
_entity_poly.pdbx_seq_one_letter_code
_entity_poly.pdbx_strand_id
1 'polypeptide(L)'
;MLSPLPARLLPARLLPARLVAVLLPLVLLGGFLGLFAGEGGLGAVVVALAATLAVGASALAARLVRAVPPNRIRTAIRDREERTAFLPQRDPDASGRSRPRAPGRLVPTAA
;
A
#
# COMPACT_ATOMS: atom_id res chain seq x y z
N MET A 1 -25.47 -13.01 7.08
CA MET A 1 -25.19 -11.59 7.29
C MET A 1 -24.05 -11.46 8.30
N LEU A 2 -22.80 -11.39 7.85
CA LEU A 2 -21.64 -11.18 8.75
C LEU A 2 -21.11 -9.76 8.53
N SER A 3 -21.15 -8.94 9.58
CA SER A 3 -20.52 -7.62 9.57
C SER A 3 -18.99 -7.78 9.57
N PRO A 4 -18.22 -7.10 8.71
CA PRO A 4 -16.78 -7.06 8.87
C PRO A 4 -16.43 -6.07 9.99
N LEU A 5 -15.77 -6.57 11.02
CA LEU A 5 -15.14 -5.79 12.09
C LEU A 5 -14.32 -4.62 11.50
N PRO A 6 -14.35 -3.42 12.11
CA PRO A 6 -13.55 -2.31 11.64
C PRO A 6 -12.09 -2.66 11.89
N ALA A 7 -11.35 -2.93 10.80
CA ALA A 7 -9.90 -2.86 10.80
C ALA A 7 -9.53 -1.56 11.51
N ARG A 8 -8.83 -1.68 12.64
CA ARG A 8 -8.32 -0.54 13.41
C ARG A 8 -7.39 0.26 12.49
N LEU A 9 -7.99 1.16 11.73
CA LEU A 9 -7.33 2.32 11.16
C LEU A 9 -6.84 3.10 12.36
N LEU A 10 -5.62 2.80 12.79
CA LEU A 10 -4.90 3.61 13.77
C LEU A 10 -5.05 5.03 13.24
N PRO A 11 -5.79 5.92 13.92
CA PRO A 11 -6.36 7.08 13.25
C PRO A 11 -5.19 7.85 12.68
N ALA A 12 -5.20 8.08 11.36
CA ALA A 12 -4.10 8.73 10.65
C ALA A 12 -3.73 10.09 11.25
N ARG A 13 -4.59 10.64 12.12
CA ARG A 13 -4.39 11.80 12.98
C ARG A 13 -3.38 11.61 14.14
N LEU A 14 -3.13 10.39 14.62
CA LEU A 14 -2.17 10.12 15.69
C LEU A 14 -0.72 10.07 15.18
N LEU A 15 -0.52 9.72 13.90
CA LEU A 15 0.81 9.73 13.27
C LEU A 15 1.48 11.12 13.26
N PRO A 16 0.83 12.21 12.83
CA PRO A 16 1.43 13.54 12.88
C PRO A 16 1.62 14.03 14.32
N ALA A 17 0.69 13.71 15.23
CA ALA A 17 0.85 14.08 16.64
C ALA A 17 2.06 13.37 17.28
N ARG A 18 2.29 12.09 16.96
CA ARG A 18 3.46 11.33 17.42
C ARG A 18 4.75 11.83 16.79
N LEU A 19 4.74 12.18 15.49
CA LEU A 19 5.91 12.76 14.81
C LEU A 19 6.29 14.11 15.43
N VAL A 20 5.32 15.00 15.63
CA VAL A 20 5.56 16.29 16.29
C VAL A 20 6.06 16.07 17.72
N ALA A 21 5.47 15.14 18.48
CA ALA A 21 5.89 14.83 19.84
C ALA A 21 7.32 14.29 19.94
N VAL A 22 7.86 13.66 18.90
CA VAL A 22 9.24 13.13 18.88
C VAL A 22 10.22 14.15 18.29
N LEU A 23 9.84 14.88 17.24
CA LEU A 23 10.75 15.79 16.54
C LEU A 23 10.92 17.12 17.27
N LEU A 24 9.86 17.64 17.88
CA LEU A 24 9.92 18.89 18.63
C LEU A 24 10.99 18.84 19.75
N PRO A 25 11.02 17.84 20.66
CA PRO A 25 12.06 17.77 21.68
C PRO A 25 13.45 17.54 21.08
N LEU A 26 13.57 16.79 19.97
CA LEU A 26 14.86 16.53 19.33
C LEU A 26 15.46 17.80 18.71
N VAL A 27 14.63 18.64 18.09
CA VAL A 27 15.03 19.95 17.53
C VAL A 27 15.39 20.92 18.66
N LEU A 28 14.59 20.98 19.72
CA LEU A 28 14.88 21.83 20.89
C LEU A 28 16.17 21.43 21.58
N LEU A 29 16.39 20.12 21.77
CA LEU A 29 17.62 19.60 22.38
C LEU A 29 18.84 19.86 21.50
N GLY A 30 18.74 19.65 20.18
CA GLY A 30 19.80 19.93 19.22
C GLY A 30 20.15 21.42 19.15
N GLY A 31 19.15 22.30 19.15
CA GLY A 31 19.34 23.75 19.19
C GLY A 31 19.94 24.23 20.52
N PHE A 32 19.47 23.69 21.65
CA PHE A 32 20.02 23.98 22.97
C PHE A 32 21.48 23.58 23.09
N LEU A 33 21.83 22.36 22.66
CA LEU A 33 23.23 21.90 22.62
C LEU A 33 24.08 22.72 21.64
N GLY A 34 23.50 23.13 20.51
CA GLY A 34 24.15 24.00 19.53
C GLY A 34 24.53 25.37 20.09
N LEU A 35 23.73 25.92 21.01
CA LEU A 35 24.03 27.20 21.68
C LEU A 35 25.32 27.16 22.50
N PHE A 36 25.68 25.99 23.03
CA PHE A 36 26.91 25.79 23.80
C PHE A 36 28.10 25.33 22.95
N ALA A 37 27.91 25.05 21.65
CA ALA A 37 28.90 24.41 20.78
C ALA A 37 29.75 25.38 19.93
N GLY A 38 29.57 26.71 20.05
CA GLY A 38 30.31 27.70 19.26
C GLY A 38 30.03 27.59 17.75
N GLU A 39 31.05 27.70 16.89
CA GLU A 39 30.91 27.58 15.41
C GLU A 39 30.27 26.24 14.96
N GLY A 40 30.36 25.18 15.78
CA GLY A 40 29.66 23.91 15.56
C GLY A 40 28.13 23.99 15.72
N GLY A 41 27.62 25.03 16.38
CA GLY A 41 26.18 25.26 16.61
C GLY A 41 25.41 25.58 15.32
N LEU A 42 26.04 26.26 14.35
CA LEU A 42 25.42 26.52 13.06
C LEU A 42 25.15 25.22 12.29
N GLY A 43 26.07 24.26 12.35
CA GLY A 43 25.88 22.92 11.79
C GLY A 43 24.70 22.19 12.44
N ALA A 44 24.59 22.27 13.77
CA ALA A 44 23.48 21.67 14.51
C ALA A 44 22.12 22.28 14.11
N VAL A 45 22.05 23.60 13.92
CA VAL A 45 20.84 24.29 13.47
C VAL A 45 20.46 23.89 12.05
N VAL A 46 21.42 23.82 11.13
CA VAL A 46 21.18 23.39 9.75
C VAL A 46 20.67 21.95 9.69
N VAL A 47 21.29 21.04 10.46
CA VAL A 47 20.86 19.64 10.53
C VAL A 47 19.45 19.51 11.14
N ALA A 48 19.16 20.24 12.21
CA ALA A 48 17.84 20.24 12.83
C ALA A 48 16.75 20.79 11.88
N LEU A 49 17.06 21.83 11.11
CA LEU A 49 16.16 22.42 10.14
C LEU A 49 15.93 21.48 8.95
N ALA A 50 16.99 20.85 8.43
CA ALA A 50 16.90 19.85 7.37
C ALA A 50 16.06 18.64 7.80
N ALA A 51 16.26 18.13 9.03
CA ALA A 51 15.46 17.05 9.58
C ALA A 51 13.98 17.45 9.71
N THR A 52 13.70 18.66 10.18
CA THR A 52 12.33 19.19 10.31
C THR A 52 11.64 19.30 8.95
N LEU A 53 12.35 19.81 7.94
CA LEU A 53 11.83 19.92 6.58
C LEU A 53 11.59 18.55 5.95
N ALA A 54 12.51 17.59 6.11
CA ALA A 54 12.36 16.23 5.58
C ALA A 54 11.12 15.54 6.16
N VAL A 55 10.91 15.65 7.48
CA VAL A 55 9.72 15.06 8.10
C VAL A 55 8.46 15.85 7.73
N GLY A 56 8.51 17.18 7.70
CA GLY A 56 7.39 18.01 7.26
C GLY A 56 6.95 17.67 5.82
N ALA A 57 7.91 17.50 4.92
CA ALA A 57 7.68 17.11 3.53
C ALA A 57 7.08 15.71 3.41
N SER A 58 7.60 14.72 4.14
CA SER A 58 7.05 13.36 4.11
C SER A 58 5.63 13.30 4.68
N ALA A 59 5.34 14.04 5.75
CA ALA A 59 4.00 14.14 6.32
C ALA A 59 3.02 14.83 5.36
N LEU A 60 3.46 15.89 4.67
CA LEU A 60 2.66 16.56 3.65
C LEU A 60 2.39 15.62 2.47
N ALA A 61 3.41 14.94 1.96
CA ALA A 61 3.28 13.95 0.88
C ALA A 61 2.30 12.84 1.25
N ALA A 62 2.36 12.31 2.48
CA ALA A 62 1.41 11.31 2.97
C ALA A 62 -0.04 11.83 3.01
N ARG A 63 -0.25 13.12 3.31
CA ARG A 63 -1.59 13.74 3.29
C ARG A 63 -2.14 13.97 1.89
N LEU A 64 -1.27 14.11 0.89
CA LEU A 64 -1.66 14.24 -0.52
C LEU A 64 -2.13 12.90 -1.11
N VAL A 65 -1.82 11.77 -0.46
CA VAL A 65 -2.32 10.45 -0.88
C VAL A 65 -3.83 10.39 -0.65
N ARG A 66 -4.59 10.34 -1.74
CA ARG A 66 -6.05 10.26 -1.71
C ARG A 66 -6.49 8.92 -1.15
N ALA A 67 -7.33 8.93 -0.11
CA ALA A 67 -7.91 7.71 0.43
C ALA A 67 -8.79 7.03 -0.63
N VAL A 68 -8.43 5.80 -1.02
CA VAL A 68 -9.20 5.01 -1.98
C VAL A 68 -10.21 4.15 -1.22
N PRO A 69 -11.51 4.22 -1.56
CA PRO A 69 -12.52 3.35 -0.96
C PRO A 69 -12.17 1.86 -1.14
N PRO A 70 -12.40 1.00 -0.12
CA PRO A 70 -12.01 -0.41 -0.18
C PRO A 70 -12.76 -1.18 -1.27
N ASN A 71 -13.94 -0.72 -1.70
CA ASN A 71 -14.65 -1.31 -2.83
C ASN A 71 -13.89 -1.11 -4.15
N ARG A 72 -13.25 0.04 -4.39
CA ARG A 72 -12.45 0.31 -5.59
C ARG A 72 -11.24 -0.60 -5.69
N ILE A 73 -10.62 -0.91 -4.54
CA ILE A 73 -9.51 -1.87 -4.49
C ILE A 73 -10.01 -3.25 -4.90
N ARG A 74 -11.11 -3.71 -4.32
CA ARG A 74 -11.70 -5.01 -4.65
C ARG A 74 -12.18 -5.09 -6.10
N THR A 75 -12.79 -4.04 -6.64
CA THR A 75 -13.21 -4.02 -8.04
C THR A 75 -12.01 -3.98 -8.97
N ALA A 76 -10.96 -3.22 -8.64
CA ALA A 76 -9.74 -3.19 -9.46
C ALA A 76 -9.00 -4.53 -9.45
N ILE A 77 -8.98 -5.23 -8.30
CA ILE A 77 -8.44 -6.59 -8.20
C ILE A 77 -9.26 -7.54 -9.07
N ARG A 78 -10.60 -7.53 -8.92
CA ARG A 78 -11.50 -8.40 -9.69
C ARG A 78 -11.41 -8.14 -11.20
N ASP A 79 -11.32 -6.89 -11.61
CA ASP A 79 -11.16 -6.48 -13.00
C ASP A 79 -9.79 -6.91 -13.55
N ARG A 80 -8.73 -6.79 -12.76
CA ARG A 80 -7.41 -7.32 -13.12
C ARG A 80 -7.42 -8.85 -13.23
N GLU A 81 -8.07 -9.53 -12.31
CA GLU A 81 -8.26 -10.98 -12.35
C GLU A 81 -9.01 -11.37 -13.62
N GLU A 82 -10.13 -10.74 -13.95
CA GLU A 82 -10.90 -11.05 -15.16
C GLU A 82 -10.09 -10.84 -16.46
N ARG A 83 -9.31 -9.75 -16.53
CA ARG A 83 -8.40 -9.48 -17.67
C ARG A 83 -7.23 -10.46 -17.80
N THR A 84 -6.88 -11.17 -16.72
CA THR A 84 -5.73 -12.10 -16.68
C THR A 84 -6.13 -13.55 -16.42
N ALA A 85 -7.41 -13.82 -16.13
CA ALA A 85 -7.97 -15.13 -15.84
C ALA A 85 -7.92 -16.02 -17.07
N PHE A 86 -8.03 -15.43 -18.25
CA PHE A 86 -7.79 -16.10 -19.50
C PHE A 86 -6.30 -16.04 -19.82
N LEU A 87 -5.55 -17.07 -19.40
CA LEU A 87 -4.44 -17.48 -20.24
C LEU A 87 -5.04 -17.76 -21.62
N PRO A 88 -4.45 -17.30 -22.75
CA PRO A 88 -4.87 -17.78 -24.06
C PRO A 88 -4.94 -19.30 -23.97
N GLN A 89 -6.17 -19.84 -24.07
CA GLN A 89 -6.39 -21.26 -23.94
C GLN A 89 -5.48 -21.91 -24.97
N ARG A 90 -4.55 -22.77 -24.51
CA ARG A 90 -3.79 -23.60 -25.44
C ARG A 90 -4.83 -24.37 -26.23
N ASP A 91 -4.74 -24.26 -27.54
CA ASP A 91 -5.61 -24.96 -28.47
C ASP A 91 -5.76 -26.41 -27.97
N PRO A 92 -6.97 -26.84 -27.58
CA PRO A 92 -7.21 -28.20 -27.13
C PRO A 92 -6.88 -29.22 -28.23
N ASP A 93 -6.82 -28.76 -29.48
CA ASP A 93 -6.46 -29.54 -30.66
C ASP A 93 -4.97 -29.38 -31.06
N ALA A 94 -4.15 -28.67 -30.26
CA ALA A 94 -2.71 -28.55 -30.51
C ALA A 94 -2.05 -29.93 -30.61
N SER A 95 -1.23 -30.12 -31.65
CA SER A 95 -0.53 -31.38 -31.92
C SER A 95 0.26 -31.84 -30.67
N GLY A 96 -0.01 -33.06 -30.20
CA GLY A 96 0.71 -33.66 -29.06
C GLY A 96 -0.08 -33.73 -27.74
N ARG A 97 -1.35 -33.29 -27.70
CA ARG A 97 -2.26 -33.56 -26.58
C ARG A 97 -3.33 -34.56 -26.96
N SER A 98 -3.61 -35.54 -26.08
CA SER A 98 -4.79 -36.39 -26.25
C SER A 98 -6.03 -35.52 -26.12
N ARG A 99 -6.86 -35.44 -27.18
CA ARG A 99 -8.15 -34.75 -27.08
C ARG A 99 -8.93 -35.34 -25.91
N PRO A 100 -9.42 -34.53 -24.96
CA PRO A 100 -10.45 -34.99 -24.04
C PRO A 100 -11.61 -35.46 -24.91
N ARG A 101 -11.85 -36.77 -24.95
CA ARG A 101 -12.98 -37.30 -25.71
C ARG A 101 -14.24 -36.77 -25.02
N ALA A 102 -15.02 -35.95 -25.74
CA ALA A 102 -16.41 -35.72 -25.38
C ALA A 102 -17.07 -37.08 -25.07
N PRO A 103 -18.05 -37.16 -24.15
CA PRO A 103 -18.68 -38.41 -23.74
C PRO A 103 -19.03 -39.28 -24.95
N GLY A 104 -18.18 -40.25 -25.24
CA GLY A 104 -18.20 -40.99 -26.49
C GLY A 104 -19.05 -42.23 -26.33
N ARG A 105 -20.37 -42.07 -26.14
CA ARG A 105 -21.39 -43.08 -26.49
C ARG A 105 -22.78 -42.51 -26.25
N LEU A 106 -23.60 -42.43 -27.31
CA LEU A 106 -25.04 -42.34 -27.13
C LEU A 106 -25.51 -43.70 -26.56
N VAL A 107 -25.98 -43.68 -25.32
CA VAL A 107 -26.60 -44.85 -24.68
C VAL A 107 -28.02 -44.98 -25.24
N PRO A 108 -28.45 -46.15 -25.74
CA PRO A 108 -29.82 -46.32 -26.21
C PRO A 108 -30.77 -46.08 -25.04
N THR A 109 -31.66 -45.10 -25.18
CA THR A 109 -32.82 -45.00 -24.29
C THR A 109 -33.94 -45.81 -24.94
N ALA A 110 -34.53 -46.73 -24.17
CA ALA A 110 -35.57 -47.64 -24.65
C ALA A 110 -36.78 -46.87 -25.21
N ALA A 111 -37.39 -47.44 -26.25
CA ALA A 111 -38.57 -46.93 -26.94
C ALA A 111 -39.85 -47.06 -26.11
#